data_AF-A0A6I9T9I3-F1
#
_entry.id   AF-A0A6I9T9I3-F1
#
_cell.length_a   1.000
_cell.length_b   1.000
_cell.length_c   1.000
_cell.angle_alpha   90.00
_cell.angle_beta   90.00
_cell.angle_gamma   90.00
#
_symmetry.space_group_name_H-M   'P 1'
#
loop_
_entity.id
_entity.type
_entity.pdbx_description
1 polymer ?
#
loop_
_entity_poly.entity_id
_entity_poly.type
_entity_poly.pdbx_seq_one_letter_code
_entity_poly.pdbx_strand_id
1 'polypeptide(L)'
;MDKPWLAHINSSCVLCSDGADETHDHLFFRCTYSRGCLTVRRTLRFDWPNRAWATDVLWAARRWRGKHYVSTAYRALLASCVYHIWRERNIRRFDGVQRDTRTVGALMVRDVQQMILSVELPTAVSTCALYRLWRIP
;
A
#
# COMPACT_ATOMS: atom_id res chain seq x y z
N MET A 1 -10.97 -2.08 -32.82
CA MET A 1 -9.51 -1.78 -32.84
C MET A 1 -8.87 -2.72 -31.84
N ASP A 2 -8.53 -3.92 -32.30
CA ASP A 2 -7.93 -4.95 -31.45
C ASP A 2 -6.42 -4.76 -31.46
N LYS A 3 -5.86 -4.50 -30.28
CA LYS A 3 -4.44 -4.26 -30.06
C LYS A 3 -3.74 -5.63 -29.93
N PRO A 4 -3.02 -6.14 -30.95
CA PRO A 4 -2.54 -7.52 -30.98
C PRO A 4 -1.53 -7.83 -29.86
N TRP A 5 -0.83 -6.82 -29.36
CA TRP A 5 0.10 -6.95 -28.23
C TRP A 5 -0.59 -7.22 -26.88
N LEU A 6 -1.91 -7.03 -26.77
CA LEU A 6 -2.67 -7.42 -25.57
C LEU A 6 -2.95 -8.93 -25.53
N ALA A 7 -2.90 -9.64 -26.66
CA ALA A 7 -3.29 -11.05 -26.76
C ALA A 7 -2.35 -12.02 -26.00
N HIS A 8 -1.12 -11.59 -25.67
CA HIS A 8 -0.14 -12.40 -24.93
C HIS A 8 0.04 -11.98 -23.47
N ILE A 9 -0.67 -10.94 -23.02
CA ILE A 9 -0.64 -10.54 -21.62
C ILE A 9 -1.62 -11.45 -20.90
N ASN A 10 -1.10 -12.52 -20.28
CA ASN A 10 -1.89 -13.33 -19.35
C ASN A 10 -2.61 -12.38 -18.38
N SER A 11 -3.95 -12.43 -18.43
CA SER A 11 -4.83 -11.57 -17.64
C SER A 11 -4.83 -11.99 -16.18
N SER A 12 -4.36 -13.19 -15.84
CA SER A 12 -4.29 -13.66 -14.46
C SER A 12 -3.33 -12.82 -13.62
N CYS A 13 -3.70 -12.57 -12.37
CA CYS A 13 -2.85 -11.92 -11.39
C CYS A 13 -1.59 -12.73 -11.08
N VAL A 14 -0.42 -12.13 -11.24
CA VAL A 14 0.88 -12.78 -10.97
C VAL A 14 1.27 -12.80 -9.49
N LEU A 15 0.50 -12.12 -8.62
CA LEU A 15 0.80 -12.03 -7.19
C LEU A 15 0.27 -13.24 -6.39
N CYS A 16 -0.75 -13.93 -6.90
CA CYS A 16 -1.42 -15.03 -6.21
C CYS A 16 -1.73 -16.20 -7.15
N SER A 17 -1.95 -17.38 -6.57
CA SER A 17 -2.31 -18.58 -7.32
C SER A 17 -3.82 -18.81 -7.44
N ASP A 18 -4.63 -17.78 -7.18
CA ASP A 18 -6.10 -17.87 -7.09
C ASP A 18 -6.79 -17.97 -8.48
N GLY A 19 -6.03 -17.90 -9.58
CA GLY A 19 -6.55 -17.93 -10.95
C GLY A 19 -7.39 -16.71 -11.35
N ALA A 20 -7.47 -15.69 -10.49
CA ALA A 20 -8.27 -14.49 -10.73
C ALA A 20 -7.59 -13.54 -11.73
N ASP A 21 -8.40 -12.84 -12.53
CA ASP A 21 -7.93 -11.79 -13.42
C ASP A 21 -7.39 -10.57 -12.65
N GLU A 22 -6.33 -9.99 -13.19
CA GLU A 22 -5.68 -8.79 -12.72
C GLU A 22 -6.56 -7.57 -13.03
N THR A 23 -7.19 -7.06 -11.99
CA THR A 23 -7.94 -5.79 -11.98
C THR A 23 -7.42 -4.93 -10.83
N HIS A 24 -7.68 -3.61 -10.82
CA HIS A 24 -7.31 -2.78 -9.67
C HIS A 24 -7.92 -3.29 -8.35
N ASP A 25 -9.18 -3.74 -8.40
CA ASP A 25 -9.87 -4.30 -7.24
C ASP A 25 -9.20 -5.59 -6.76
N HIS A 26 -8.85 -6.49 -7.68
CA HIS A 26 -8.13 -7.69 -7.31
C HIS A 26 -6.72 -7.37 -6.79
N LEU A 27 -5.91 -6.66 -7.58
CA LEU A 27 -4.51 -6.39 -7.29
C LEU A 27 -4.31 -5.75 -5.91
N PHE A 28 -5.13 -4.77 -5.53
CA PHE A 28 -4.92 -4.02 -4.29
C PHE A 28 -5.78 -4.50 -3.11
N PHE A 29 -6.97 -5.08 -3.34
CA PHE A 29 -7.94 -5.35 -2.27
C PHE A 29 -8.26 -6.83 -2.08
N ARG A 30 -8.42 -7.60 -3.17
CA ARG A 30 -8.91 -8.98 -3.10
C ARG A 30 -7.79 -10.02 -3.15
N CYS A 31 -6.66 -9.71 -3.79
CA CYS A 31 -5.50 -10.58 -3.92
C CYS A 31 -5.02 -11.04 -2.54
N THR A 32 -4.91 -12.36 -2.36
CA THR A 32 -4.46 -12.99 -1.12
C THR A 32 -3.07 -12.51 -0.69
N TYR A 33 -2.15 -12.38 -1.65
CA TYR A 33 -0.82 -11.82 -1.42
C TYR A 33 -0.86 -10.37 -0.95
N SER A 34 -1.56 -9.49 -1.68
CA SER A 34 -1.68 -8.07 -1.31
C SER A 34 -2.32 -7.89 0.07
N ARG A 35 -3.37 -8.65 0.39
CA ARG A 35 -3.99 -8.64 1.72
C ARG A 35 -3.01 -9.06 2.82
N GLY A 36 -2.10 -9.99 2.51
CA GLY A 36 -1.00 -10.37 3.39
C GLY A 36 -0.05 -9.20 3.67
N CYS A 37 0.37 -8.46 2.65
CA CYS A 37 1.21 -7.27 2.81
C CYS A 37 0.53 -6.19 3.67
N LEU A 38 -0.78 -6.00 3.46
CA LEU A 38 -1.59 -5.00 4.16
C LEU A 38 -1.87 -5.35 5.63
N THR A 39 -1.41 -6.49 6.16
CA THR A 39 -1.57 -6.83 7.58
C THR A 39 -0.90 -5.80 8.51
N VAL A 40 0.10 -5.07 8.03
CA VAL A 40 0.77 -3.95 8.74
C VAL A 40 -0.20 -2.88 9.22
N ARG A 41 -1.37 -2.74 8.58
CA ARG A 41 -2.42 -1.79 8.97
C ARG A 41 -2.91 -1.99 10.40
N ARG A 42 -2.93 -3.23 10.89
CA ARG A 42 -3.39 -3.58 12.24
C ARG A 42 -2.44 -3.00 13.30
N THR A 43 -1.15 -3.05 13.02
CA THR A 43 -0.11 -2.53 13.94
C THR A 43 -0.12 -1.00 14.01
N LEU A 44 -0.47 -0.34 12.91
CA LEU A 44 -0.42 1.12 12.77
C LEU A 44 -1.75 1.84 13.00
N ARG A 45 -2.78 1.10 13.48
CA ARG A 45 -4.16 1.61 13.63
C ARG A 45 -4.63 2.34 12.36
N PHE A 46 -4.29 1.76 11.20
CA PHE A 46 -4.60 2.32 9.90
C PHE A 46 -5.98 1.86 9.48
N ASP A 47 -6.98 2.71 9.72
CA ASP A 47 -8.41 2.43 9.53
C ASP A 47 -8.84 2.47 8.06
N TRP A 48 -8.01 1.96 7.15
CA TRP A 48 -8.37 1.86 5.74
C TRP A 48 -9.33 0.69 5.50
N PRO A 49 -10.56 0.95 5.00
CA PRO A 49 -11.61 -0.07 4.93
C PRO A 49 -11.30 -1.25 4.01
N ASN A 50 -10.48 -1.05 2.98
CA ASN A 50 -10.06 -2.05 2.00
C ASN A 50 -11.27 -2.76 1.31
N ARG A 51 -12.22 -1.99 0.74
CA ARG A 51 -13.45 -2.46 0.08
C ARG A 51 -13.31 -2.61 -1.43
N ALA A 52 -13.18 -1.49 -2.14
CA ALA A 52 -13.11 -1.41 -3.60
C ALA A 52 -12.34 -0.15 -3.99
N TRP A 53 -11.56 -0.21 -5.08
CA TRP A 53 -10.59 0.82 -5.44
C TRP A 53 -11.16 2.23 -5.49
N ALA A 54 -12.18 2.43 -6.33
CA ALA A 54 -12.76 3.77 -6.53
C ALA A 54 -13.36 4.35 -5.25
N THR A 55 -14.02 3.51 -4.45
CA THR A 55 -14.67 3.93 -3.20
C THR A 55 -13.65 4.28 -2.13
N ASP A 56 -12.61 3.46 -1.99
CA ASP A 56 -11.64 3.57 -0.92
C ASP A 56 -10.63 4.69 -1.12
N VAL A 57 -10.21 4.92 -2.38
CA VAL A 57 -9.35 6.06 -2.71
C VAL A 57 -10.09 7.38 -2.41
N LEU A 58 -11.36 7.47 -2.80
CA LEU A 58 -12.18 8.64 -2.52
C LEU A 58 -12.44 8.82 -1.02
N TRP A 59 -12.71 7.72 -0.30
CA TRP A 59 -12.86 7.74 1.15
C TRP A 59 -11.58 8.24 1.84
N ALA A 60 -10.41 7.74 1.45
CA ALA A 60 -9.12 8.14 2.01
C ALA A 60 -8.83 9.63 1.76
N ALA A 61 -9.11 10.10 0.54
CA ALA A 61 -8.95 11.51 0.17
C ALA A 61 -9.81 12.44 1.05
N ARG A 62 -11.02 12.01 1.41
CA ARG A 62 -11.90 12.76 2.32
C ARG A 62 -11.46 12.64 3.78
N ARG A 63 -11.14 11.43 4.24
CA ARG A 63 -10.85 11.11 5.65
C ARG A 63 -9.54 11.70 6.15
N TRP A 64 -8.51 11.72 5.29
CA TRP A 64 -7.19 12.25 5.60
C TRP A 64 -6.93 13.55 4.83
N ARG A 65 -7.93 14.44 4.75
CA ARG A 65 -7.76 15.77 4.17
C ARG A 65 -6.90 16.67 5.08
N GLY A 66 -6.25 17.67 4.49
CA GLY A 66 -5.51 18.72 5.21
C GLY A 66 -4.03 18.38 5.47
N LYS A 67 -3.31 19.32 6.10
CA LYS A 67 -1.86 19.26 6.29
C LYS A 67 -1.41 18.68 7.62
N HIS A 68 -2.34 18.21 8.46
CA HIS A 68 -1.99 17.55 9.71
C HIS A 68 -1.10 16.32 9.44
N TYR A 69 0.02 16.20 10.14
CA TYR A 69 1.04 15.19 9.85
C TYR A 69 0.54 13.75 10.01
N VAL A 70 -0.43 13.49 10.90
CA VAL A 70 -1.07 12.15 10.97
C VAL A 70 -1.81 11.84 9.66
N SER A 71 -2.54 12.82 9.12
CA SER A 71 -3.21 12.68 7.82
C SER A 71 -2.17 12.49 6.70
N THR A 72 -1.05 13.22 6.75
CA THR A 72 0.07 13.07 5.81
C THR A 72 0.70 11.68 5.88
N ALA A 73 0.97 11.15 7.08
CA ALA A 73 1.52 9.82 7.28
C ALA A 73 0.58 8.72 6.76
N TYR A 74 -0.73 8.84 6.98
CA TYR A 74 -1.70 7.87 6.44
C TYR A 74 -1.87 7.94 4.93
N ARG A 75 -1.82 9.14 4.32
CA ARG A 75 -1.76 9.25 2.86
C ARG A 75 -0.48 8.64 2.29
N ALA A 76 0.66 8.87 2.94
CA ALA A 76 1.93 8.27 2.55
C ALA A 76 1.90 6.75 2.68
N LEU A 77 1.29 6.21 3.74
CA LEU A 77 1.11 4.76 3.90
C LEU A 77 0.25 4.18 2.77
N LEU A 78 -0.88 4.80 2.45
CA LEU A 78 -1.71 4.36 1.32
C LEU A 78 -0.92 4.37 0.01
N ALA A 79 -0.19 5.45 -0.28
CA ALA A 79 0.64 5.56 -1.47
C ALA A 79 1.74 4.49 -1.50
N SER A 80 2.42 4.26 -0.38
CA SER A 80 3.45 3.22 -0.24
C SER A 80 2.87 1.82 -0.43
N CYS A 81 1.69 1.53 0.11
CA CYS A 81 0.99 0.27 -0.12
C CYS A 81 0.73 0.02 -1.61
N VAL A 82 0.15 1.01 -2.30
CA VAL A 82 -0.13 0.93 -3.75
C VAL A 82 1.17 0.75 -4.53
N TYR A 83 2.19 1.55 -4.23
CA TYR A 83 3.47 1.51 -4.91
C TYR A 83 4.16 0.15 -4.77
N HIS A 84 4.31 -0.37 -3.55
CA HIS A 84 5.05 -1.62 -3.33
C HIS A 84 4.32 -2.85 -3.88
N ILE A 85 2.98 -2.86 -3.87
CA ILE A 85 2.19 -3.91 -4.52
C ILE A 85 2.40 -3.88 -6.04
N TRP A 86 2.30 -2.70 -6.65
CA TRP A 86 2.54 -2.52 -8.08
C TRP A 86 3.98 -2.90 -8.47
N ARG A 87 4.96 -2.48 -7.68
CA ARG A 87 6.37 -2.80 -7.88
C ARG A 87 6.62 -4.31 -7.78
N GLU A 88 6.06 -4.97 -6.77
CA GLU A 88 6.16 -6.42 -6.64
C GLU A 88 5.54 -7.13 -7.85
N ARG A 89 4.36 -6.71 -8.30
CA ARG A 89 3.71 -7.26 -9.50
C ARG A 89 4.62 -7.19 -10.71
N ASN A 90 5.29 -6.05 -10.91
CA ASN A 90 6.20 -5.88 -12.05
C ASN A 90 7.45 -6.75 -11.92
N ILE A 91 8.07 -6.80 -10.74
CA ILE A 91 9.26 -7.63 -10.50
C ILE A 91 8.93 -9.10 -10.76
N ARG A 92 7.77 -9.60 -10.29
CA ARG A 92 7.36 -10.98 -10.58
C ARG A 92 7.15 -11.24 -12.05
N ARG A 93 6.55 -10.27 -12.75
CA ARG A 93 6.22 -10.39 -14.18
C ARG A 93 7.43 -10.33 -15.09
N PHE A 94 8.43 -9.52 -14.77
CA PHE A 94 9.56 -9.24 -15.66
C PHE A 94 10.89 -9.84 -15.20
N ASP A 95 11.10 -9.96 -13.88
CA ASP A 95 12.38 -10.41 -13.31
C ASP A 95 12.26 -11.80 -12.66
N GLY A 96 11.06 -12.34 -12.51
CA GLY A 96 10.80 -13.65 -11.91
C GLY A 96 11.10 -13.74 -10.41
N VAL A 97 11.43 -12.61 -9.76
CA VAL A 97 11.74 -12.55 -8.32
C VAL A 97 10.46 -12.39 -7.51
N GLN A 98 10.31 -13.18 -6.45
CA GLN A 98 9.14 -13.15 -5.56
C GLN A 98 9.58 -12.89 -4.13
N ARG A 99 9.08 -11.79 -3.54
CA ARG A 99 9.28 -11.48 -2.12
C ARG A 99 8.06 -11.94 -1.34
N ASP A 100 8.26 -12.23 -0.05
CA ASP A 100 7.17 -12.58 0.85
C ASP A 100 6.41 -11.33 1.34
N THR A 101 5.18 -11.56 1.81
CA THR A 101 4.26 -10.50 2.24
C THR A 101 4.79 -9.69 3.42
N ARG A 102 5.54 -10.31 4.34
CA ARG A 102 6.11 -9.65 5.51
C ARG A 102 7.23 -8.70 5.09
N THR A 103 8.10 -9.14 4.18
CA THR A 103 9.17 -8.30 3.63
C THR A 103 8.60 -7.07 2.93
N VAL A 104 7.60 -7.25 2.07
CA VAL A 104 6.97 -6.12 1.36
C VAL A 104 6.22 -5.21 2.31
N GLY A 105 5.48 -5.75 3.28
CA GLY A 105 4.82 -4.96 4.32
C GLY A 105 5.82 -4.13 5.15
N ALA A 106 6.97 -4.69 5.52
CA ALA A 106 8.00 -3.98 6.26
C ALA A 106 8.62 -2.82 5.47
N LEU A 107 8.76 -2.95 4.15
CA LEU A 107 9.21 -1.85 3.28
C LEU A 107 8.20 -0.71 3.25
N MET A 108 6.89 -1.03 3.19
CA MET A 108 5.85 0.01 3.21
C MET A 108 5.91 0.87 4.48
N VAL A 109 6.12 0.24 5.65
CA VAL A 109 6.24 0.95 6.92
C VAL A 109 7.51 1.79 6.95
N ARG A 110 8.63 1.24 6.46
CA ARG A 110 9.93 1.91 6.44
C ARG A 110 9.92 3.20 5.62
N ASP A 111 9.28 3.19 4.44
CA ASP A 111 9.16 4.38 3.60
C ASP A 111 8.47 5.52 4.36
N VAL A 112 7.41 5.22 5.10
CA VAL A 112 6.67 6.23 5.85
C VAL A 112 7.46 6.69 7.08
N GLN A 113 8.16 5.79 7.77
CA GLN A 113 9.07 6.16 8.86
C GLN A 113 10.16 7.13 8.38
N GLN A 114 10.78 6.86 7.23
CA GLN A 114 11.78 7.73 6.62
C GLN A 114 11.19 9.09 6.24
N MET A 115 9.98 9.12 5.68
CA MET A 115 9.27 10.37 5.41
C MET A 115 9.03 11.18 6.68
N ILE A 116 8.53 10.54 7.75
CA ILE A 116 8.28 11.20 9.04
C ILE A 116 9.58 11.79 9.60
N LEU A 117 10.68 11.05 9.54
CA LEU A 117 12.00 11.48 10.02
C LEU A 117 12.61 12.62 9.16
N SER A 118 12.24 12.72 7.89
CA SER A 118 12.75 13.77 6.98
C SER A 118 12.03 15.11 7.11
N VAL A 119 10.93 15.19 7.88
CA VAL A 119 10.12 16.40 8.01
C VAL A 119 10.29 16.99 9.40
N GLU A 120 10.48 18.30 9.48
CA GLU A 120 10.45 19.03 10.75
C GLU A 120 9.03 19.06 11.31
N LEU A 121 8.81 18.35 12.42
CA LEU A 121 7.53 18.29 13.10
C LEU A 121 7.56 19.10 14.41
N PRO A 122 6.52 19.89 14.70
CA PRO A 122 6.42 20.58 15.98
C PRO A 122 6.44 19.60 17.16
N THR A 123 7.01 20.01 18.29
CA THR A 123 6.97 19.29 19.56
C THR A 123 5.57 19.38 20.18
N ALA A 124 4.65 18.57 19.65
CA ALA A 124 3.26 18.47 20.09
C ALA A 124 2.95 17.05 20.58
N VAL A 125 1.92 16.91 21.43
CA VAL A 125 1.42 15.60 21.93
C VAL A 125 1.13 14.63 20.79
N SER A 126 0.55 15.13 19.70
CA SER A 126 0.26 14.32 18.52
C SER A 126 1.53 13.83 17.79
N THR A 127 2.68 14.51 17.96
CA THR A 127 3.96 14.13 17.34
C THR A 127 4.57 12.97 18.13
N CYS A 128 4.55 13.07 19.46
CA CYS A 128 4.91 11.95 20.33
C CYS A 128 3.99 10.74 20.09
N ALA A 129 2.68 10.96 19.92
CA ALA A 129 1.74 9.90 19.59
C ALA A 129 2.04 9.25 18.23
N LEU A 130 2.40 10.05 17.22
CA LEU A 130 2.85 9.56 15.92
C LEU A 130 4.10 8.69 16.06
N TYR A 131 5.14 9.17 16.75
CA TYR A 131 6.41 8.43 16.89
C TYR A 131 6.19 7.09 17.60
N ARG A 132 5.39 7.09 18.67
CA ARG A 132 4.98 5.86 19.38
C ARG A 132 4.21 4.91 18.47
N LEU A 133 3.22 5.40 17.74
CA LEU A 133 2.40 4.59 16.83
C LEU A 133 3.26 3.96 15.72
N TRP A 134 4.22 4.71 15.19
CA TRP A 134 5.10 4.29 14.11
C TRP A 134 6.39 3.62 14.60
N ARG A 135 6.55 3.43 15.91
CA ARG A 135 7.74 2.82 16.56
C ARG A 135 9.05 3.47 16.09
N ILE A 136 9.02 4.78 15.90
CA ILE A 136 10.18 5.60 15.57
C ILE A 136 10.86 5.95 16.91
N PRO A 137 12.18 5.69 17.05
CA PRO A 137 12.93 6.03 18.26
C PRO A 137 12.95 7.53 18.54
#